data_AF-A0A6A4GFE8-F1
#
_entry.id   AF-A0A6A4GFE8-F1
#
_cell.length_a   1.000
_cell.length_b   1.000
_cell.length_c   1.000
_cell.angle_alpha   90.00
_cell.angle_beta   90.00
_cell.angle_gamma   90.00
#
_symmetry.space_group_name_H-M   'P 1'
#
loop_
_entity.id
_entity.type
_entity.pdbx_description
1 polymer ?
#
loop_
_entity_poly.entity_id
_entity_poly.type
_entity_poly.pdbx_seq_one_letter_code
_entity_poly.pdbx_strand_id
1 'polypeptide(L)'
;MARLRRPKAECRGSGVNDARRPYIKRRKAWDKAMKNLFTKLSEDGWIYVFFDGVFEGNGIYKLGKAKDFICRMQQWNHCCPNPDRIWLEAFWTPKAIRLESVLHIALEELCECRPRYVCKCGIIHVEKFGFRGAAPFSTYEERIRPVILAVIAWIWAQRL
;
A
#
# COMPACT_ATOMS: atom_id res chain seq x y z
N MET A 1 23.18 -14.36 28.37
CA MET A 1 23.99 -14.23 27.13
C MET A 1 23.15 -13.57 26.05
N ALA A 2 23.37 -12.28 25.80
CA ALA A 2 22.64 -11.50 24.80
C ALA A 2 23.28 -11.68 23.41
N ARG A 3 22.50 -12.12 22.42
CA ARG A 3 22.94 -12.16 21.01
C ARG A 3 22.96 -10.73 20.47
N LEU A 4 24.16 -10.15 20.35
CA LEU A 4 24.39 -8.91 19.63
C LEU A 4 23.89 -9.07 18.17
N ARG A 5 22.83 -8.34 17.81
CA ARG A 5 22.37 -8.23 16.43
C ARG A 5 23.44 -7.47 15.64
N ARG A 6 23.88 -8.04 14.52
CA ARG A 6 24.78 -7.39 13.56
C ARG A 6 24.22 -6.00 13.18
N PRO A 7 25.02 -4.93 13.20
CA PRO A 7 24.58 -3.64 12.70
C PRO A 7 24.34 -3.76 11.18
N LYS A 8 23.16 -3.31 10.73
CA LYS A 8 22.92 -3.07 9.30
C LYS A 8 23.80 -1.89 8.93
N ALA A 9 24.81 -2.16 8.10
CA ALA A 9 25.75 -1.18 7.60
C ALA A 9 25.03 0.07 7.07
N GLU A 10 25.46 1.21 7.58
CA GLU A 10 25.17 2.53 7.04
C GLU A 10 25.82 2.70 5.66
N CYS A 11 25.17 3.55 4.87
CA CYS A 11 25.50 3.88 3.49
C CYS A 11 26.93 4.41 3.31
N ARG A 12 27.62 3.93 2.26
CA ARG A 12 28.39 4.75 1.28
C ARG A 12 28.92 3.85 0.17
N GLY A 13 28.78 4.28 -1.09
CA GLY A 13 29.38 3.62 -2.23
C GLY A 13 28.70 3.98 -3.55
N SER A 14 29.24 4.98 -4.21
CA SER A 14 28.95 5.43 -5.57
C SER A 14 28.84 4.27 -6.56
N GLY A 15 27.65 4.05 -7.09
CA GLY A 15 27.42 3.35 -8.34
C GLY A 15 26.24 4.06 -8.96
N VAL A 16 26.34 4.43 -10.24
CA VAL A 16 25.19 4.87 -11.03
C VAL A 16 24.03 3.93 -10.69
N ASN A 17 23.02 4.43 -9.98
CA ASN A 17 21.87 3.63 -9.60
C ASN A 17 21.24 3.17 -10.91
N ASP A 18 21.58 1.96 -11.34
CA ASP A 18 21.05 1.40 -12.57
C ASP A 18 19.53 1.38 -12.41
N ALA A 19 18.85 2.32 -13.06
CA ALA A 19 17.41 2.46 -13.00
C ALA A 19 16.70 1.16 -13.43
N ARG A 20 17.41 0.28 -14.16
CA ARG A 20 16.94 -1.05 -14.53
C ARG A 20 16.86 -2.02 -13.34
N ARG A 21 17.69 -1.89 -12.30
CA ARG A 21 17.70 -2.81 -11.15
C ARG A 21 16.45 -2.67 -10.27
N PRO A 22 15.97 -1.46 -9.92
CA PRO A 22 14.64 -1.27 -9.33
C PRO A 22 13.52 -1.79 -10.24
N TYR A 23 13.58 -1.52 -11.55
CA TYR A 23 12.59 -1.98 -12.51
C TYR A 23 12.49 -3.51 -12.59
N ILE A 24 13.61 -4.23 -12.73
CA ILE A 24 13.64 -5.71 -12.79
C ILE A 24 13.11 -6.33 -11.49
N LYS A 25 13.45 -5.74 -10.33
CA LYS A 25 12.91 -6.20 -9.04
C LYS A 25 11.40 -6.03 -8.96
N ARG A 26 10.88 -4.87 -9.41
CA ARG A 26 9.43 -4.58 -9.45
C ARG A 26 8.70 -5.51 -10.41
N ARG A 27 9.21 -5.70 -11.63
CA ARG A 27 8.65 -6.65 -12.59
C ARG A 27 8.58 -8.08 -12.04
N LYS A 28 9.65 -8.56 -11.40
CA LYS A 28 9.64 -9.87 -10.74
C LYS A 28 8.63 -9.93 -9.58
N ALA A 29 8.45 -8.85 -8.83
CA ALA A 29 7.45 -8.76 -7.77
C ALA A 29 6.03 -8.79 -8.34
N TRP A 30 5.79 -8.07 -9.44
CA TRP A 30 4.54 -8.05 -10.18
C TRP A 30 4.20 -9.44 -10.71
N ASP A 31 5.10 -10.07 -11.46
CA ASP A 31 4.90 -11.42 -12.01
C ASP A 31 4.59 -12.43 -10.90
N LYS A 32 5.27 -12.32 -9.76
CA LYS A 32 5.02 -13.16 -8.58
C LYS A 32 3.64 -12.87 -7.96
N ALA A 33 3.26 -11.60 -7.80
CA ALA A 33 1.97 -11.22 -7.25
C ALA A 33 0.82 -11.71 -8.14
N MET A 34 0.95 -11.55 -9.45
CA MET A 34 -0.02 -11.99 -10.46
C MET A 34 -0.16 -13.52 -10.48
N LYS A 35 0.95 -14.28 -10.47
CA LYS A 35 0.89 -15.75 -10.36
C LYS A 35 0.18 -16.20 -9.08
N ASN A 36 0.48 -15.55 -7.96
CA ASN A 36 -0.13 -15.89 -6.68
C ASN A 36 -1.61 -15.53 -6.60
N LEU A 37 -2.06 -14.50 -7.31
CA LEU A 37 -3.44 -14.05 -7.34
C LEU A 37 -4.40 -15.14 -7.82
N PHE A 38 -3.98 -16.03 -8.72
CA PHE A 38 -4.84 -17.11 -9.25
C PHE A 38 -4.70 -18.45 -8.53
N THR A 39 -3.94 -18.51 -7.44
CA THR A 39 -3.87 -19.73 -6.61
C THR A 39 -5.14 -19.91 -5.79
N LYS A 40 -5.58 -21.16 -5.58
CA LYS A 40 -6.88 -21.54 -4.96
C LYS A 40 -7.12 -21.03 -3.52
N LEU A 41 -6.14 -20.40 -2.86
CA LEU A 41 -6.16 -20.04 -1.44
C LEU A 41 -6.35 -18.53 -1.19
N SER A 42 -7.15 -17.84 -2.00
CA SER A 42 -7.39 -16.41 -1.81
C SER A 42 -8.79 -16.15 -1.28
N GLU A 43 -8.88 -15.50 -0.12
CA GLU A 43 -10.15 -15.11 0.48
C GLU A 43 -10.68 -13.81 -0.14
N ASP A 44 -11.99 -13.77 -0.33
CA ASP A 44 -12.75 -12.58 -0.69
C ASP A 44 -12.76 -11.59 0.48
N GLY A 45 -12.83 -10.31 0.19
CA GLY A 45 -12.67 -9.29 1.20
C GLY A 45 -12.88 -7.87 0.68
N TRP A 46 -12.63 -6.93 1.57
CA TRP A 46 -12.60 -5.51 1.30
C TRP A 46 -11.17 -5.05 1.06
N ILE A 47 -10.96 -4.26 0.02
CA ILE A 47 -9.83 -3.35 -0.10
C ILE A 47 -10.30 -1.97 0.33
N TYR A 48 -9.61 -1.34 1.27
CA TYR A 48 -9.93 0.01 1.74
C TYR A 48 -8.78 0.97 1.52
N VAL A 49 -9.14 2.24 1.36
CA VAL A 49 -8.18 3.34 1.27
C VAL A 49 -8.57 4.43 2.25
N PHE A 50 -7.58 4.98 2.94
CA PHE A 50 -7.75 6.21 3.71
C PHE A 50 -6.56 7.15 3.52
N PHE A 51 -6.84 8.43 3.62
CA PHE A 51 -5.84 9.47 3.80
C PHE A 51 -5.46 9.53 5.29
N ASP A 52 -4.17 9.66 5.58
CA ASP A 52 -3.60 9.56 6.94
C ASP A 52 -2.78 10.79 7.34
N GLY A 53 -2.99 11.91 6.65
CA GLY A 53 -2.32 13.19 6.92
C GLY A 53 -1.25 13.54 5.89
N VAL A 54 -0.49 14.60 6.19
CA VAL A 54 0.57 15.12 5.32
C VAL A 54 1.93 14.83 5.94
N PHE A 55 2.90 14.42 5.12
CA PHE A 55 4.29 14.23 5.53
C PHE A 55 5.22 14.74 4.43
N GLU A 56 6.14 15.65 4.80
CA GLU A 56 7.10 16.28 3.87
C GLU A 56 6.42 16.88 2.62
N GLY A 57 5.26 17.52 2.82
CA GLY A 57 4.48 18.14 1.73
C GLY A 57 3.71 17.16 0.83
N ASN A 58 3.73 15.86 1.14
CA ASN A 58 2.98 14.84 0.41
C ASN A 58 1.75 14.40 1.21
N GLY A 59 0.62 14.25 0.54
CA GLY A 59 -0.55 13.57 1.09
C GLY A 59 -0.28 12.09 1.25
N ILE A 60 -0.51 11.55 2.44
CA ILE A 60 -0.17 10.17 2.77
C ILE A 60 -1.42 9.31 2.76
N TYR A 61 -1.38 8.24 1.97
CA TYR A 61 -2.49 7.32 1.79
C TYR A 61 -2.09 5.94 2.27
N LYS A 62 -3.03 5.24 2.90
CA LYS A 62 -2.91 3.82 3.19
C LYS A 62 -3.90 3.07 2.31
N LEU A 63 -3.40 2.02 1.66
CA LEU A 63 -4.23 0.97 1.08
C LEU A 63 -4.08 -0.28 1.95
N GLY A 64 -5.20 -0.86 2.37
CA GLY A 64 -5.20 -2.08 3.16
C GLY A 64 -6.33 -3.03 2.78
N LYS A 65 -6.35 -4.18 3.43
CA LYS A 65 -7.41 -5.18 3.28
C LYS A 65 -8.09 -5.57 4.58
N ALA A 66 -9.33 -6.04 4.48
CA ALA A 66 -10.09 -6.58 5.60
C ALA A 66 -11.10 -7.65 5.16
N LYS A 67 -11.35 -8.65 6.01
CA LYS A 67 -12.53 -9.52 5.87
C LYS A 67 -13.80 -8.82 6.36
N ASP A 68 -13.68 -8.14 7.50
CA ASP A 68 -14.70 -7.27 8.08
C ASP A 68 -14.16 -5.83 8.10
N PHE A 69 -14.72 -4.98 7.25
CA PHE A 69 -14.29 -3.59 7.10
C PHE A 69 -14.60 -2.75 8.36
N ILE A 70 -15.76 -2.94 8.99
CA ILE A 70 -16.17 -2.15 10.15
C ILE A 70 -15.27 -2.47 11.36
N CYS A 71 -15.04 -3.76 11.61
CA CYS A 71 -14.11 -4.19 12.65
C CYS A 71 -12.69 -3.64 12.38
N ARG A 72 -12.22 -3.68 11.13
CA ARG A 72 -10.90 -3.13 10.78
C ARG A 72 -10.82 -1.62 10.97
N MET A 73 -11.88 -0.88 10.65
CA MET A 73 -11.94 0.56 10.89
C MET A 73 -11.87 0.89 12.38
N GLN A 74 -12.60 0.16 13.22
CA GLN A 74 -12.54 0.29 14.68
C GLN A 74 -11.13 -0.03 15.23
N GLN A 75 -10.50 -1.10 14.74
CA GLN A 75 -9.12 -1.44 15.11
C GLN A 75 -8.14 -0.30 14.78
N TRP A 76 -8.26 0.31 13.60
CA TRP A 76 -7.43 1.46 13.23
C TRP A 76 -7.66 2.67 14.13
N ASN A 77 -8.92 2.94 14.50
CA ASN A 77 -9.25 4.07 15.37
C ASN A 77 -8.78 3.84 16.81
N HIS A 78 -8.78 2.59 17.28
CA HIS A 78 -8.34 2.24 18.63
C HIS A 78 -6.81 2.10 18.75
N CYS A 79 -6.18 1.31 17.88
CA CYS A 79 -4.75 0.99 17.99
C CYS A 79 -3.84 2.09 17.41
N CYS A 80 -4.36 2.91 16.51
CA CYS A 80 -3.61 3.99 15.88
C CYS A 80 -4.52 5.22 15.68
N PRO A 81 -4.94 5.87 16.78
CA PRO A 81 -5.83 7.02 16.69
C PRO A 81 -5.17 8.15 15.87
N ASN A 82 -5.91 8.63 14.88
CA ASN A 82 -5.49 9.75 14.04
C ASN A 82 -6.72 10.62 13.72
N PRO A 83 -6.83 11.83 14.28
CA PRO A 83 -7.98 12.72 14.01
C PRO A 83 -7.99 13.23 12.57
N ASP A 84 -6.84 13.23 11.89
CA ASP A 84 -6.70 13.70 10.51
C ASP A 84 -7.03 12.60 9.48
N ARG A 85 -7.42 11.39 9.93
CA ARG A 85 -7.70 10.27 9.05
C ARG A 85 -9.03 10.48 8.35
N ILE A 86 -9.01 10.38 7.02
CA ILE A 86 -10.21 10.44 6.19
C ILE A 86 -10.34 9.09 5.48
N TRP A 87 -11.38 8.33 5.82
CA TRP A 87 -11.75 7.11 5.10
C TRP A 87 -12.34 7.49 3.75
N LEU A 88 -11.72 7.04 2.66
CA LEU A 88 -12.06 7.50 1.32
C LEU A 88 -13.06 6.54 0.67
N GLU A 89 -12.69 5.27 0.53
CA GLU A 89 -13.55 4.27 -0.10
C GLU A 89 -13.14 2.85 0.34
N ALA A 90 -14.08 1.92 0.22
CA ALA A 90 -13.83 0.49 0.40
C ALA A 90 -14.54 -0.30 -0.71
N PHE A 91 -13.83 -1.26 -1.29
CA PHE A 91 -14.28 -2.06 -2.42
C PHE A 91 -14.36 -3.52 -2.02
N TRP A 92 -15.53 -4.13 -2.20
CA TRP A 92 -15.64 -5.58 -2.12
C TRP A 92 -15.04 -6.21 -3.37
N THR A 93 -14.17 -7.19 -3.18
CA THR A 93 -13.49 -7.84 -4.30
C THR A 93 -13.14 -9.28 -3.96
N PRO A 94 -13.28 -10.20 -4.93
CA PRO A 94 -12.78 -11.53 -4.72
C PRO A 94 -11.26 -11.49 -4.57
N LYS A 95 -10.71 -12.43 -3.78
CA LYS A 95 -9.26 -12.56 -3.60
C LYS A 95 -8.56 -11.34 -3.01
N ALA A 96 -9.26 -10.51 -2.22
CA ALA A 96 -8.75 -9.28 -1.62
C ALA A 96 -7.38 -9.44 -0.94
N ILE A 97 -7.13 -10.60 -0.29
CA ILE A 97 -5.84 -10.89 0.35
C ILE A 97 -4.65 -10.76 -0.58
N ARG A 98 -4.77 -11.27 -1.80
CA ARG A 98 -3.69 -11.27 -2.80
C ARG A 98 -3.73 -10.02 -3.65
N LEU A 99 -4.92 -9.47 -3.90
CA LEU A 99 -5.09 -8.25 -4.67
C LEU A 99 -4.39 -7.04 -4.02
N GLU A 100 -4.42 -6.93 -2.68
CA GLU A 100 -3.71 -5.88 -1.97
C GLU A 100 -2.22 -5.79 -2.39
N SER A 101 -1.55 -6.93 -2.54
CA SER A 101 -0.13 -6.95 -2.95
C SER A 101 0.08 -6.42 -4.36
N VAL A 102 -0.83 -6.70 -5.29
CA VAL A 102 -0.78 -6.15 -6.66
C VAL A 102 -0.99 -4.65 -6.63
N LEU A 103 -1.99 -4.18 -5.88
CA LEU A 103 -2.28 -2.76 -5.71
C LEU A 103 -1.13 -2.02 -5.01
N HIS A 104 -0.47 -2.61 -4.02
CA HIS A 104 0.70 -2.01 -3.39
C HIS A 104 1.85 -1.83 -4.38
N ILE A 105 2.10 -2.81 -5.26
CA ILE A 105 3.13 -2.68 -6.30
C ILE A 105 2.74 -1.57 -7.29
N ALA A 106 1.47 -1.56 -7.75
CA ALA A 106 0.99 -0.53 -8.67
C ALA A 106 1.11 0.89 -8.08
N LEU A 107 0.70 1.07 -6.81
CA LEU A 107 0.82 2.37 -6.13
C LEU A 107 2.27 2.74 -5.82
N GLU A 108 3.15 1.77 -5.57
CA GLU A 108 4.58 2.02 -5.39
C GLU A 108 5.25 2.57 -6.65
N GLU A 109 4.75 2.20 -7.83
CA GLU A 109 5.23 2.75 -9.10
C GLU A 109 4.76 4.18 -9.36
N LEU A 110 3.65 4.59 -8.74
CA LEU A 110 3.02 5.89 -8.96
C LEU A 110 3.32 6.92 -7.87
N CYS A 111 3.60 6.47 -6.65
CA CYS A 111 3.82 7.37 -5.51
C CYS A 111 5.19 8.05 -5.59
N GLU A 112 5.25 9.30 -5.14
CA GLU A 112 6.50 10.04 -5.03
C GLU A 112 7.38 9.51 -3.90
N CYS A 113 6.79 9.01 -2.82
CA CYS A 113 7.56 8.44 -1.72
C CYS A 113 6.83 7.32 -0.97
N ARG A 114 7.62 6.50 -0.28
CA ARG A 114 7.15 5.52 0.71
C ARG A 114 7.60 5.98 2.08
N PRO A 115 6.76 6.73 2.82
CA PRO A 115 7.17 7.29 4.10
C PRO A 115 7.54 6.17 5.07
N ARG A 116 8.71 6.30 5.69
CA ARG A 116 9.20 5.41 6.74
C ARG A 116 9.43 6.22 8.00
N TYR A 117 8.35 6.52 8.70
CA TYR A 117 8.40 7.17 10.00
C TYR A 117 7.69 6.32 11.05
N VAL A 118 8.09 6.51 12.31
CA VAL A 118 7.40 5.93 13.46
C VAL A 118 6.09 6.70 13.63
N CYS A 119 4.96 6.03 13.44
CA CYS A 119 3.66 6.65 13.63
C CYS A 119 3.44 7.04 15.08
N LYS A 120 2.46 7.91 15.36
CA LYS A 120 2.08 8.34 16.72
C LYS A 120 1.79 7.15 17.66
N CYS A 121 1.38 6.00 17.11
CA CYS A 121 1.18 4.75 17.84
C CYS A 121 2.47 3.97 18.17
N GLY A 122 3.66 4.49 17.84
CA GLY A 122 4.95 3.84 18.07
C GLY A 122 5.36 2.79 17.03
N ILE A 123 4.53 2.54 16.00
CA ILE A 123 4.77 1.52 14.97
C ILE A 123 5.14 2.18 13.64
N ILE A 124 6.08 1.57 12.90
CA ILE A 124 6.38 1.96 11.53
C ILE A 124 5.38 1.27 10.59
N HIS A 125 4.44 2.02 10.05
CA HIS A 125 3.50 1.52 9.05
C HIS A 125 4.12 1.59 7.65
N VAL A 126 4.49 0.44 7.10
CA VAL A 126 5.18 0.33 5.79
C VAL A 126 4.25 0.37 4.57
N GLU A 127 2.94 0.31 4.78
CA GLU A 127 1.89 0.23 3.74
C GLU A 127 1.29 1.61 3.42
N LYS A 128 2.11 2.65 3.49
CA LYS A 128 1.71 4.04 3.18
C LYS A 128 2.39 4.52 1.90
N PHE A 129 1.69 5.35 1.15
CA PHE A 129 2.07 5.90 -0.15
C PHE A 129 1.93 7.41 -0.08
N GLY A 130 3.03 8.13 -0.32
CA GLY A 130 3.04 9.58 -0.34
C GLY A 130 2.85 10.09 -1.76
N PHE A 131 1.85 10.94 -1.93
CA PHE A 131 1.51 11.58 -3.19
C PHE A 131 1.70 13.09 -3.11
N ARG A 132 2.34 13.68 -4.12
CA ARG A 132 2.51 15.14 -4.17
C ARG A 132 1.15 15.82 -4.32
N GLY A 133 0.88 16.80 -3.47
CA GLY A 133 -0.38 17.55 -3.43
C GLY A 133 -1.05 17.42 -2.07
N ALA A 134 -1.63 18.53 -1.60
CA ALA A 134 -2.26 18.61 -0.28
C ALA A 134 -3.77 18.30 -0.32
N ALA A 135 -4.38 18.22 -1.50
CA ALA A 135 -5.82 18.00 -1.66
C ALA A 135 -6.12 16.48 -1.64
N PRO A 136 -6.68 15.95 -0.53
CA PRO A 136 -6.76 14.51 -0.34
C PRO A 136 -7.68 13.83 -1.36
N PHE A 137 -8.79 14.49 -1.69
CA PHE A 137 -9.83 13.96 -2.57
C PHE A 137 -9.42 13.97 -4.05
N SER A 138 -8.83 15.07 -4.55
CA SER A 138 -8.43 15.13 -5.97
C SER A 138 -7.32 14.12 -6.27
N THR A 139 -6.32 14.03 -5.40
CA THR A 139 -5.25 13.03 -5.54
C THR A 139 -5.80 11.60 -5.50
N TYR A 140 -6.80 11.35 -4.65
CA TYR A 140 -7.48 10.06 -4.61
C TYR A 140 -8.21 9.77 -5.92
N GLU A 141 -9.11 10.64 -6.36
CA GLU A 141 -9.93 10.47 -7.57
C GLU A 141 -9.11 10.38 -8.85
N GLU A 142 -8.05 11.19 -8.97
CA GLU A 142 -7.29 11.32 -10.21
C GLU A 142 -6.16 10.29 -10.34
N ARG A 143 -5.57 9.85 -9.23
CA ARG A 143 -4.33 9.04 -9.26
C ARG A 143 -4.48 7.66 -8.63
N ILE A 144 -5.23 7.54 -7.54
CA ILE A 144 -5.28 6.29 -6.76
C ILE A 144 -6.48 5.44 -7.18
N ARG A 145 -7.67 6.03 -7.17
CA ARG A 145 -8.94 5.35 -7.45
C ARG A 145 -8.97 4.69 -8.84
N PRO A 146 -8.50 5.33 -9.94
CA PRO A 146 -8.55 4.72 -11.27
C PRO A 146 -7.72 3.43 -11.35
N VAL A 147 -6.58 3.39 -10.65
CA VAL A 147 -5.71 2.21 -10.58
C VAL A 147 -6.40 1.08 -9.86
N ILE A 148 -7.04 1.37 -8.71
CA ILE A 148 -7.77 0.37 -7.93
C ILE A 148 -8.92 -0.21 -8.75
N LEU A 149 -9.73 0.65 -9.36
CA LEU A 149 -10.87 0.24 -10.18
C LEU A 149 -10.42 -0.58 -11.40
N ALA A 150 -9.36 -0.18 -12.10
CA ALA A 150 -8.86 -0.93 -13.24
C ALA A 150 -8.43 -2.35 -12.85
N VAL A 151 -7.72 -2.51 -11.74
CA VAL A 151 -7.26 -3.83 -11.29
C VAL A 151 -8.43 -4.67 -10.76
N ILE A 152 -9.37 -4.07 -10.02
CA ILE A 152 -10.58 -4.76 -9.55
C ILE A 152 -11.43 -5.22 -10.75
N ALA A 153 -11.70 -4.34 -11.71
CA ALA A 153 -12.47 -4.66 -12.91
C ALA A 153 -11.82 -5.80 -13.70
N TRP A 154 -10.49 -5.77 -13.84
CA TRP A 154 -9.74 -6.85 -14.47
C TRP A 154 -9.92 -8.18 -13.72
N ILE A 155 -9.84 -8.20 -12.38
CA ILE A 155 -10.11 -9.43 -11.61
C ILE A 155 -11.52 -9.97 -11.87
N TRP A 156 -12.52 -9.10 -11.88
CA TRP A 156 -13.90 -9.50 -12.14
C TRP A 156 -14.09 -10.06 -13.56
N ALA A 157 -13.42 -9.49 -14.56
CA ALA A 157 -13.45 -9.98 -15.93
C ALA A 157 -12.85 -11.38 -16.09
N GLN A 158 -11.88 -11.78 -15.25
CA GLN A 158 -11.28 -13.11 -15.27
C GLN A 158 -12.15 -14.19 -14.61
N ARG A 159 -13.34 -13.84 -14.10
CA ARG A 159 -14.29 -14.75 -13.44
C ARG A 159 -15.44 -15.18 -14.37
N LEU A 160 -15.56 -14.53 -15.54
CA LEU A 160 -16.43 -14.92 -16.65
C LEU A 160 -15.69 -15.90 -17.57
#